data_AF-X1SQX6-F1
#
_entry.id   AF-X1SQX6-F1
#
_cell.length_a   1.000
_cell.length_b   1.000
_cell.length_c   1.000
_cell.angle_alpha   90.00
_cell.angle_beta   90.00
_cell.angle_gamma   90.00
#
_symmetry.space_group_name_H-M   'P 1'
#
loop_
_entity.id
_entity.type
_entity.pdbx_description
1 polymer ?
#
loop_
_entity_poly.entity_id
_entity_poly.type
_entity_poly.pdbx_seq_one_letter_code
_entity_poly.pdbx_strand_id
1 'polypeptide(L)'
;EQDRIGCPVVTDEGFVLFITGKRVARKLSKFERIFNKEAFMVTRHGEAGDINATYDISILDNKEKTAQLFGIAKQDYKPALLKQAIEDAVEVMTN
;
A
#
# COMPACT_ATOMS: atom_id res chain seq x y z
N GLU A 1 16.20 2.59 15.28
CA GLU A 1 15.69 2.10 13.99
C GLU A 1 14.33 2.72 13.69
N GLN A 2 14.03 3.01 12.42
CA GLN A 2 12.67 3.39 12.03
C GLN A 2 11.88 2.10 11.75
N ASP A 3 10.89 1.80 12.60
CA ASP A 3 9.95 0.69 12.35
C ASP A 3 9.29 0.87 10.97
N ARG A 4 9.48 -0.11 10.10
CA ARG A 4 8.81 -0.23 8.79
C ARG A 4 7.69 -1.25 8.88
N ILE A 5 6.74 -1.15 7.96
CA ILE A 5 5.70 -2.13 7.74
C ILE A 5 5.65 -2.49 6.25
N GLY A 6 5.37 -3.76 5.96
CA GLY A 6 4.96 -4.19 4.64
C GLY A 6 3.43 -4.11 4.52
N CYS A 7 2.93 -3.44 3.48
CA CYS A 7 1.51 -3.36 3.16
C CYS A 7 1.31 -3.92 1.74
N PRO A 8 0.69 -5.10 1.59
CA PRO A 8 0.35 -5.60 0.27
C PRO A 8 -0.71 -4.70 -0.38
N VAL A 9 -0.43 -4.21 -1.59
CA VAL A 9 -1.31 -3.29 -2.33
C VAL A 9 -1.48 -3.75 -3.78
N VAL A 10 -2.57 -3.34 -4.40
CA VAL A 10 -2.80 -3.50 -5.84
C VAL A 10 -2.62 -2.15 -6.51
N THR A 11 -1.84 -2.15 -7.59
CA THR A 11 -1.57 -0.99 -8.45
C THR A 11 -1.96 -1.32 -9.89
N ASP A 12 -1.81 -0.36 -10.79
CA ASP A 12 -1.91 -0.57 -12.23
C ASP A 12 -0.87 -1.55 -12.79
N GLU A 13 0.25 -1.73 -12.08
CA GLU A 13 1.28 -2.73 -12.40
C GLU A 13 1.00 -4.12 -11.80
N GLY A 14 -0.09 -4.26 -11.03
CA GLY A 14 -0.48 -5.50 -10.36
C GLY A 14 -0.27 -5.47 -8.85
N PHE A 15 -0.11 -6.64 -8.24
CA PHE A 15 0.06 -6.81 -6.80
C PHE A 15 1.51 -6.54 -6.37
N VAL A 16 1.72 -5.59 -5.46
CA VAL A 16 3.04 -5.12 -5.04
C VAL A 16 3.10 -5.01 -3.51
N LEU A 17 4.28 -5.24 -2.93
CA LEU A 17 4.52 -4.99 -1.51
C LEU A 17 4.95 -3.52 -1.29
N PHE A 18 4.05 -2.72 -0.71
CA PHE A 18 4.35 -1.34 -0.33
C PHE A 18 5.00 -1.27 1.05
N ILE A 19 6.29 -0.95 1.08
CA ILE A 19 7.05 -0.81 2.33
C ILE A 19 7.03 0.64 2.78
N THR A 20 6.55 0.89 3.99
CA THR A 20 6.43 2.25 4.53
C THR A 20 6.73 2.34 6.02
N GLY A 21 7.04 3.54 6.50
CA GLY A 21 7.29 3.78 7.92
C GLY A 21 6.00 3.75 8.75
N LYS A 22 6.13 3.44 10.05
CA LYS A 22 5.02 3.37 11.02
C LYS A 22 4.10 4.60 11.06
N ARG A 23 4.59 5.79 10.72
CA ARG A 23 3.76 7.01 10.69
C ARG A 23 2.75 6.97 9.54
N VAL A 24 3.16 6.52 8.37
CA VAL A 24 2.29 6.41 7.18
C VAL A 24 1.29 5.28 7.38
N ALA A 25 1.77 4.15 7.91
CA ALA A 25 0.95 3.02 8.35
C ALA A 25 -0.24 3.45 9.23
N ARG A 26 0.04 4.23 10.27
CA ARG A 26 -0.97 4.75 11.21
C ARG A 26 -1.96 5.70 10.56
N LYS A 27 -1.58 6.38 9.47
CA LYS A 27 -2.52 7.20 8.71
C LYS A 27 -3.40 6.31 7.83
N LEU A 28 -2.82 5.31 7.15
CA LEU A 28 -3.55 4.32 6.36
C LEU A 28 -4.57 3.56 7.22
N SER A 29 -4.17 3.13 8.43
CA SER A 29 -5.03 2.33 9.32
C SER A 29 -6.33 3.03 9.70
N LYS A 30 -6.38 4.37 9.65
CA LYS A 30 -7.62 5.15 9.89
C LYS A 30 -8.69 4.89 8.84
N PHE A 31 -8.29 4.45 7.65
CA PHE A 31 -9.17 4.19 6.51
C PHE A 31 -9.48 2.69 6.34
N GLU A 32 -9.02 1.82 7.23
CA GLU A 32 -9.24 0.35 7.14
C GLU A 32 -10.70 -0.04 6.87
N ARG A 33 -11.64 0.68 7.47
CA ARG A 33 -13.08 0.45 7.31
C ARG A 33 -13.60 0.59 5.88
N ILE A 34 -12.87 1.27 5.01
CA ILE A 34 -13.28 1.56 3.63
C ILE A 34 -12.29 1.01 2.58
N PHE A 35 -11.30 0.21 2.98
CA PHE A 35 -10.35 -0.42 2.06
C PHE A 35 -11.01 -1.32 1.00
N ASN A 36 -12.19 -1.86 1.31
CA ASN A 36 -12.96 -2.70 0.40
C ASN A 36 -13.90 -1.91 -0.53
N LYS A 37 -13.91 -0.57 -0.44
CA LYS A 37 -14.85 0.29 -1.18
C LYS A 37 -14.14 1.37 -2.00
N GLU A 38 -13.05 1.92 -1.45
CA GLU A 38 -12.37 3.07 -2.02
C GLU A 38 -10.93 2.71 -2.41
N ALA A 39 -10.42 3.38 -3.44
CA ALA A 39 -8.99 3.36 -3.77
C ALA A 39 -8.29 4.56 -3.10
N PHE A 40 -7.02 4.40 -2.77
CA PHE A 40 -6.22 5.43 -2.10
C PHE A 40 -5.04 5.83 -2.97
N MET A 41 -4.68 7.10 -2.88
CA MET A 41 -3.46 7.64 -3.46
C MET A 41 -2.52 8.03 -2.33
N VAL A 42 -1.31 7.47 -2.35
CA VAL A 42 -0.25 7.81 -1.40
C VAL A 42 0.76 8.67 -2.13
N THR A 43 0.82 9.96 -1.79
CA THR A 43 1.73 10.92 -2.40
C THR A 43 2.93 11.14 -1.50
N ARG A 44 4.13 10.85 -2.00
CA ARG A 44 5.39 11.16 -1.30
C ARG A 44 5.83 12.58 -1.62
N HIS A 45 5.98 13.40 -0.59
CA HIS A 45 6.53 14.74 -0.66
C HIS A 45 7.96 14.70 -0.10
N GLY A 46 8.95 14.80 -0.97
CA GLY A 46 10.38 14.80 -0.62
C GLY A 46 11.23 14.13 -1.68
N GLU A 47 12.52 14.45 -1.71
CA GLU A 47 13.47 13.89 -2.67
C GLU A 47 13.87 12.45 -2.31
N ALA A 48 14.39 11.69 -3.28
CA ALA A 48 14.93 10.36 -3.02
C ALA A 48 16.07 10.45 -1.99
N GLY A 49 15.99 9.70 -0.90
CA GLY A 49 16.98 9.75 0.20
C GLY A 49 16.69 10.77 1.30
N ASP A 50 15.68 11.63 1.14
CA ASP A 50 15.29 12.56 2.21
C ASP A 50 14.60 11.84 3.37
N ILE A 51 15.23 11.90 4.56
CA ILE A 51 14.72 11.36 5.82
C ILE A 51 13.48 12.08 6.33
N ASN A 52 13.26 13.32 5.88
CA ASN A 52 12.11 14.15 6.24
C ASN A 52 10.96 14.01 5.23
N ALA A 53 11.07 13.11 4.26
CA ALA A 53 10.00 12.88 3.29
C ALA A 53 8.68 12.61 4.02
N THR A 54 7.66 13.39 3.68
CA THR A 54 6.32 13.24 4.23
C THR A 54 5.43 12.52 3.24
N TYR A 55 4.51 11.70 3.75
CA TYR A 55 3.54 11.02 2.92
C TYR A 55 2.16 11.57 3.25
N ASP A 56 1.42 11.92 2.21
CA ASP A 56 0.01 12.24 2.27
C ASP A 56 -0.83 11.12 1.68
N ILE A 57 -2.04 10.95 2.21
CA ILE A 57 -2.96 9.89 1.82
C ILE A 57 -4.31 10.53 1.54
N SER A 58 -4.75 10.41 0.30
CA SER A 58 -6.06 10.88 -0.14
C SER A 58 -6.86 9.73 -0.74
N ILE A 59 -8.18 9.81 -0.66
CA ILE A 59 -9.07 8.92 -1.42
C ILE A 59 -8.98 9.33 -2.90
N LEU A 60 -8.86 8.33 -3.78
CA LEU A 60 -8.83 8.54 -5.21
C LEU A 60 -10.26 8.81 -5.71
N ASP A 61 -10.59 10.07 -5.98
CA ASP A 61 -11.89 10.47 -6.54
C ASP A 61 -11.96 10.22 -8.06
N ASN A 62 -11.65 9.00 -8.48
CA ASN A 62 -11.77 8.54 -9.86
C ASN A 62 -12.42 7.16 -9.89
N LYS A 63 -13.73 7.14 -10.12
CA LYS A 63 -14.54 5.90 -10.10
C LYS A 63 -14.10 4.87 -11.13
N GLU A 64 -13.66 5.31 -12.31
CA GLU A 64 -13.19 4.40 -13.36
C GLU A 64 -11.90 3.71 -12.97
N LYS A 65 -10.91 4.47 -12.46
CA LYS A 65 -9.66 3.90 -11.96
C LYS A 65 -9.87 3.02 -10.75
N THR A 66 -10.76 3.40 -9.82
CA THR A 66 -11.14 2.55 -8.71
C THR A 66 -11.73 1.24 -9.21
N ALA A 67 -12.68 1.27 -10.15
CA ALA A 67 -13.25 0.05 -10.72
C ALA A 67 -12.20 -0.83 -11.42
N GLN A 68 -11.24 -0.23 -12.14
CA GLN A 68 -10.11 -0.95 -12.75
C GLN A 68 -9.23 -1.62 -11.69
N LEU A 69 -8.82 -0.91 -10.64
CA LEU A 69 -8.01 -1.46 -9.55
C LEU A 69 -8.72 -2.61 -8.82
N PHE A 70 -10.03 -2.49 -8.59
CA PHE A 70 -10.83 -3.58 -8.03
C PHE A 70 -10.98 -4.77 -9.01
N GLY A 71 -10.96 -4.51 -10.31
CA GLY A 71 -10.92 -5.53 -11.35
C GLY A 71 -9.61 -6.32 -11.32
N ILE A 72 -8.48 -5.63 -11.29
CA ILE A 72 -7.14 -6.22 -11.14
C ILE A 72 -7.07 -7.00 -9.84
N ALA A 73 -7.53 -6.43 -8.73
CA ALA A 73 -7.58 -7.12 -7.46
C ALA A 73 -8.37 -8.43 -7.55
N LYS A 74 -9.50 -8.50 -8.26
CA LYS A 74 -10.25 -9.76 -8.40
C LYS A 74 -9.56 -10.82 -9.27
N GLN A 75 -8.78 -10.41 -10.26
CA GLN A 75 -8.09 -11.33 -11.17
C GLN A 75 -6.76 -11.83 -10.59
N ASP A 76 -6.00 -10.92 -9.98
CA ASP A 76 -4.66 -11.19 -9.48
C ASP A 76 -4.64 -11.60 -8.01
N TYR A 77 -5.65 -11.26 -7.20
CA TYR A 77 -5.68 -11.68 -5.80
C TYR A 77 -5.98 -13.17 -5.66
N LYS A 78 -4.94 -13.95 -5.41
CA LYS A 78 -5.03 -15.32 -4.92
C LYS A 78 -4.68 -15.33 -3.43
N PRO A 79 -5.42 -16.03 -2.55
CA PRO A 79 -5.10 -16.11 -1.12
C PRO A 79 -3.66 -16.57 -0.84
N ALA A 80 -3.08 -17.37 -1.73
CA ALA A 80 -1.68 -17.80 -1.67
C ALA A 80 -0.68 -16.62 -1.80
N LEU A 81 -1.01 -15.58 -2.55
CA LEU A 81 -0.16 -14.38 -2.71
C LEU A 81 -0.12 -13.52 -1.45
N LEU A 82 -1.19 -13.54 -0.64
CA LEU A 82 -1.18 -12.86 0.66
C LEU A 82 -0.14 -13.50 1.59
N LYS A 83 -0.07 -14.83 1.61
CA LYS A 83 0.92 -15.56 2.42
C LYS A 83 2.35 -15.24 1.96
N GLN A 84 2.58 -15.27 0.65
CA GLN A 84 3.88 -14.92 0.07
C GLN A 84 4.27 -13.48 0.42
N ALA A 85 3.36 -12.51 0.28
CA ALA A 85 3.64 -11.12 0.64
C ALA A 85 3.94 -10.90 2.12
N ILE A 86 3.34 -11.70 3.01
CA ILE A 86 3.68 -11.67 4.44
C ILE A 86 5.11 -12.20 4.64
N GLU A 87 5.48 -13.30 3.98
CA GLU A 87 6.84 -13.86 4.04
C GLU A 87 7.87 -12.87 3.47
N ASP A 88 7.62 -12.31 2.29
CA ASP A 88 8.50 -11.31 1.66
C ASP A 88 8.63 -10.05 2.52
N ALA A 89 7.54 -9.59 3.16
CA ALA A 89 7.59 -8.46 4.07
C ALA A 89 8.46 -8.74 5.30
N VAL A 90 8.35 -9.95 5.88
CA VAL A 90 9.19 -10.35 7.01
C VAL A 90 10.66 -10.40 6.58
N GLU A 91 10.97 -10.97 5.41
CA GLU A 91 12.33 -11.03 4.89
C GLU A 91 12.94 -9.63 4.69
N VAL A 92 12.21 -8.70 4.06
CA VAL A 92 12.71 -7.34 3.83
C VAL A 92 12.82 -6.53 5.13
N MET A 93 12.01 -6.83 6.15
CA MET A 93 12.07 -6.12 7.45
C MET A 93 13.14 -6.67 8.40
N THR A 94 13.68 -7.87 8.15
CA THR A 94 14.71 -8.50 9.01
C THR A 94 16.15 -8.22 8.53
N ASN A 95 16.32 -7.70 7.31
CA ASN A 95 17.60 -7.23 6.75
C ASN A 95 17.84 -5.74 7.01
#